data_AF-A0A7C4RA36-F1
#
_entry.id   AF-A0A7C4RA36-F1
#
_cell.length_a   1.000
_cell.length_b   1.000
_cell.length_c   1.000
_cell.angle_alpha   90.00
_cell.angle_beta   90.00
_cell.angle_gamma   90.00
#
_symmetry.space_group_name_H-M   'P 1'
#
loop_
_entity.id
_entity.type
_entity.pdbx_description
1 polymer ?
#
loop_
_entity_poly.entity_id
_entity_poly.type
_entity_poly.pdbx_seq_one_letter_code
_entity_poly.pdbx_strand_id
1 'polypeptide(L)'
;MSTEKTHAVSITVSGRVQRVGYRRYILDLAQELGVSGYIKNMDDGTVRIFCQAPPTILQQFIEEAKNPPPPAQIKQFEIKETKPRPKLKTFKIRYGPLQEELQEGFGAMQSIFMDYWKEFRDYRSEFRDYRSEFRDYRQEFRDYRQEFRDYRNEFRSFVNEFRDYREEFREFAKRTDENFKTIMEKYGEISEKLTIILETLTKESKETREMLNETMKLLKEALDKLSK
;
A
#
# COMPACT_ATOMS: atom_id res chain seq x y z
N MET A 1 -50.34 -40.50 47.05
CA MET A 1 -50.26 -39.96 45.68
C MET A 1 -50.35 -41.12 44.72
N SER A 2 -51.40 -41.20 43.92
CA SER A 2 -51.56 -42.25 42.91
C SER A 2 -50.35 -42.21 41.98
N THR A 3 -49.56 -43.28 41.94
CA THR A 3 -48.57 -43.46 40.87
C THR A 3 -49.36 -43.58 39.57
N GLU A 4 -49.54 -42.47 38.86
CA GLU A 4 -50.19 -42.46 37.56
C GLU A 4 -49.49 -43.49 36.69
N LYS A 5 -50.30 -44.40 36.12
CA LYS A 5 -49.80 -45.49 35.29
C LYS A 5 -49.04 -44.88 34.12
N THR A 6 -47.74 -45.10 34.06
CA THR A 6 -46.90 -44.63 32.96
C THR A 6 -47.38 -45.27 31.66
N HIS A 7 -47.65 -44.45 30.64
CA HIS A 7 -47.89 -44.93 29.28
C HIS A 7 -46.63 -44.76 28.45
N ALA A 8 -46.50 -45.56 27.40
CA ALA A 8 -45.40 -45.43 26.46
C ALA A 8 -45.91 -45.49 25.02
N VAL A 9 -45.30 -44.68 24.17
CA VAL A 9 -45.56 -44.68 22.73
C VAL A 9 -44.25 -44.72 21.95
N SER A 10 -44.31 -45.32 20.78
CA SER A 10 -43.31 -45.22 19.73
C SER A 10 -43.86 -44.32 18.64
N ILE A 11 -43.11 -43.29 18.28
CA ILE A 11 -43.50 -42.31 17.28
C ILE A 11 -42.51 -42.42 16.12
N THR A 12 -43.03 -42.45 14.90
CA THR A 12 -42.24 -42.32 13.66
C THR A 12 -42.60 -41.01 13.00
N VAL A 13 -41.58 -40.18 12.76
CA VAL A 13 -41.74 -38.85 12.18
C VAL A 13 -41.02 -38.80 10.83
N SER A 14 -41.72 -38.36 9.78
CA SER A 14 -41.16 -38.17 8.44
C SER A 14 -41.30 -36.72 7.98
N GLY A 15 -40.45 -36.29 7.05
CA GLY A 15 -40.39 -34.92 6.55
C GLY A 15 -38.97 -34.36 6.56
N ARG A 16 -38.83 -33.04 6.68
CA ARG A 16 -37.55 -32.38 6.91
C ARG A 16 -37.26 -32.39 8.40
N VAL A 17 -36.85 -33.55 8.92
CA VAL A 17 -36.67 -33.82 10.37
C VAL A 17 -35.26 -34.25 10.75
N GLN A 18 -34.41 -34.59 9.77
CA GLN A 18 -32.98 -34.83 9.97
C GLN A 18 -32.17 -33.60 9.56
N ARG A 19 -30.98 -33.41 10.18
CA ARG A 19 -30.07 -32.28 9.90
C ARG A 19 -30.67 -30.88 10.12
N VAL A 20 -31.76 -30.79 10.86
CA VAL A 20 -32.50 -29.54 11.17
C VAL A 20 -32.61 -29.25 12.67
N GLY A 21 -31.89 -29.99 13.52
CA GLY A 21 -31.94 -29.82 14.97
C GLY A 21 -33.13 -30.49 15.68
N TYR A 22 -34.01 -31.21 14.97
CA TYR A 22 -35.21 -31.83 15.57
C TYR A 22 -34.90 -32.77 16.74
N ARG A 23 -33.83 -33.58 16.66
CA ARG A 23 -33.38 -34.45 17.77
C ARG A 23 -33.04 -33.67 19.04
N ARG A 24 -32.46 -32.48 18.88
CA ARG A 24 -32.09 -31.60 20.00
C ARG A 24 -33.34 -30.97 20.61
N TYR A 25 -34.22 -30.44 19.77
CA TYR A 25 -35.52 -29.90 20.19
C TYR A 25 -36.31 -30.92 21.03
N ILE A 26 -36.43 -32.16 20.56
CA ILE A 26 -37.14 -33.22 21.28
C ILE A 26 -36.46 -33.61 22.60
N LEU A 27 -35.12 -33.59 22.65
CA LEU A 27 -34.39 -33.83 23.89
C LEU A 27 -34.70 -32.75 24.94
N ASP A 28 -34.64 -31.48 24.53
CA ASP A 28 -34.89 -30.34 25.43
C ASP A 28 -36.35 -30.35 25.92
N LEU A 29 -37.31 -30.58 25.02
CA LEU A 29 -38.73 -30.76 25.34
C LEU A 29 -38.97 -31.92 26.32
N ALA A 30 -38.32 -33.07 26.10
CA ALA A 30 -38.47 -34.21 26.99
C ALA A 30 -37.90 -33.93 28.40
N GLN A 31 -36.82 -33.14 28.49
CA GLN A 31 -36.24 -32.74 29.77
C GLN A 31 -37.15 -31.76 30.52
N GLU A 32 -37.72 -30.79 29.82
CA GLU A 32 -38.65 -29.81 30.39
C GLU A 32 -39.92 -30.46 30.95
N LEU A 33 -40.50 -31.41 30.21
CA LEU A 33 -41.73 -32.10 30.60
C LEU A 33 -41.50 -33.32 31.50
N GLY A 34 -40.24 -33.71 31.77
CA GLY A 34 -39.94 -34.89 32.58
C GLY A 34 -40.27 -36.23 31.90
N VAL A 35 -40.22 -36.27 30.57
CA VAL A 35 -40.48 -37.47 29.76
C VAL A 35 -39.24 -38.35 29.71
N SER A 36 -39.40 -39.66 29.88
CA SER A 36 -38.30 -40.64 29.73
C SER A 36 -38.34 -41.30 28.36
N GLY A 37 -37.19 -41.59 27.76
CA GLY A 37 -37.21 -42.17 26.42
C GLY A 37 -35.92 -42.03 25.62
N TYR A 38 -36.05 -42.11 24.30
CA TYR A 38 -34.98 -41.79 23.39
C TYR A 38 -35.49 -41.33 22.03
N ILE A 39 -34.62 -40.66 21.29
CA ILE A 39 -34.81 -40.31 19.88
C ILE A 39 -33.63 -40.83 19.05
N LYS A 40 -33.90 -41.36 17.85
CA LYS A 40 -32.89 -41.87 16.91
C LYS A 40 -33.25 -41.51 15.47
N ASN A 41 -32.25 -41.15 14.67
CA ASN A 41 -32.38 -41.03 13.22
C ASN A 41 -32.33 -42.42 12.57
N MET A 42 -33.18 -42.62 11.56
CA MET A 42 -33.26 -43.83 10.78
C MET A 42 -32.69 -43.59 9.38
N ASP A 43 -32.10 -44.62 8.79
CA ASP A 43 -31.39 -44.53 7.50
C ASP A 43 -32.35 -44.22 6.33
N ASP A 44 -33.66 -44.44 6.53
CA ASP A 44 -34.73 -44.11 5.59
C ASP A 44 -35.14 -42.62 5.60
N GLY A 45 -34.43 -41.78 6.37
CA GLY A 45 -34.71 -40.35 6.50
C GLY A 45 -35.74 -40.01 7.58
N THR A 46 -36.34 -41.01 8.24
CA THR A 46 -37.29 -40.79 9.34
C THR A 46 -36.59 -40.63 10.69
N VAL A 47 -37.35 -40.20 11.69
CA VAL A 47 -36.91 -40.12 13.09
C VAL A 47 -37.83 -40.98 13.93
N ARG A 48 -37.25 -41.85 14.77
CA ARG A 48 -37.99 -42.63 15.75
C ARG A 48 -37.82 -42.07 17.14
N ILE A 49 -38.93 -41.87 17.83
CA ILE A 49 -38.99 -41.47 19.23
C ILE A 49 -39.66 -42.60 20.01
N PHE A 50 -39.05 -43.01 21.11
CA PHE A 50 -39.73 -43.76 22.16
C PHE A 50 -39.86 -42.83 23.35
N CYS A 51 -41.07 -42.62 23.85
CA CYS A 51 -41.31 -41.80 25.03
C CYS A 51 -42.28 -42.50 25.99
N GLN A 52 -42.06 -42.29 27.28
CA GLN A 52 -42.93 -42.76 28.35
C GLN A 52 -43.03 -41.70 29.45
N ALA A 53 -44.26 -41.46 29.90
CA ALA A 53 -44.57 -40.51 30.96
C ALA A 53 -45.99 -40.80 31.49
N PRO A 54 -46.43 -40.13 32.57
CA PRO A 54 -47.85 -40.09 32.91
C PRO A 54 -48.69 -39.60 31.71
N PRO A 55 -49.97 -40.03 31.58
CA PRO A 55 -50.78 -39.81 30.38
C PRO A 55 -50.88 -38.34 29.96
N THR A 56 -51.04 -37.43 30.93
CA THR A 56 -51.16 -35.98 30.74
C THR A 56 -49.90 -35.37 30.13
N ILE A 57 -48.75 -35.66 30.75
CA ILE A 57 -47.42 -35.22 30.29
C ILE A 57 -47.11 -35.81 28.91
N LEU A 58 -47.44 -37.09 28.70
CA LEU A 58 -47.17 -37.76 27.43
C LEU A 58 -47.96 -37.13 26.28
N GLN A 59 -49.22 -36.77 26.52
CA GLN A 59 -50.06 -36.11 25.53
C GLN A 59 -49.53 -34.71 25.19
N GLN A 60 -49.11 -33.94 26.20
CA GLN A 60 -48.48 -32.62 25.98
C GLN A 60 -47.21 -32.74 25.14
N PHE A 61 -46.32 -33.67 25.48
CA PHE A 61 -45.10 -33.92 24.72
C PHE A 61 -45.38 -34.27 23.25
N ILE A 62 -46.42 -35.06 22.98
CA ILE A 62 -46.82 -35.45 21.62
C ILE A 62 -47.29 -34.23 20.82
N GLU A 63 -48.10 -33.35 21.41
CA GLU A 63 -48.62 -32.16 20.72
C GLU A 63 -47.52 -31.14 20.41
N GLU A 64 -46.57 -30.94 21.33
CA GLU A 64 -45.42 -30.07 21.09
C GLU A 64 -44.46 -30.68 20.06
N ALA A 65 -44.20 -32.00 20.14
CA ALA A 65 -43.34 -32.70 19.18
C ALA A 65 -43.84 -32.66 17.72
N LYS A 66 -45.16 -32.45 17.50
CA LYS A 66 -45.76 -32.26 16.16
C LYS A 66 -45.49 -30.89 15.56
N ASN A 67 -45.12 -29.88 16.36
CA ASN A 67 -45.00 -28.49 15.94
C ASN A 67 -43.59 -27.94 16.21
N PRO A 68 -42.52 -28.54 15.65
CA PRO A 68 -41.17 -28.05 15.89
C PRO A 68 -40.92 -26.69 15.22
N PRO A 69 -39.99 -25.88 15.76
CA PRO A 69 -39.58 -24.63 15.13
C PRO A 69 -38.89 -24.87 13.77
N PRO A 70 -38.97 -23.92 12.83
CA PRO A 70 -38.19 -23.95 11.59
C PRO A 70 -36.69 -24.09 11.89
N PRO A 71 -35.90 -24.81 11.06
CA PRO A 71 -36.23 -25.29 9.71
C PRO A 71 -36.90 -26.68 9.66
N ALA A 72 -37.29 -27.27 10.79
CA ALA A 72 -37.94 -28.57 10.80
C ALA A 72 -39.37 -28.50 10.22
N GLN A 73 -39.72 -29.47 9.37
CA GLN A 73 -41.06 -29.57 8.77
C GLN A 73 -41.51 -31.02 8.78
N ILE A 74 -42.57 -31.31 9.53
CA ILE A 74 -43.12 -32.66 9.65
C ILE A 74 -44.14 -32.87 8.52
N LYS A 75 -43.97 -33.95 7.76
CA LYS A 75 -44.93 -34.40 6.75
C LYS A 75 -45.88 -35.45 7.31
N GLN A 76 -45.36 -36.34 8.17
CA GLN A 76 -46.14 -37.41 8.78
C GLN A 76 -45.67 -37.67 10.21
N PHE A 77 -46.61 -37.93 11.10
CA PHE A 77 -46.36 -38.20 12.51
C PHE A 77 -47.21 -39.40 12.96
N GLU A 78 -46.63 -40.58 12.94
CA GLU A 78 -47.32 -41.84 13.28
C GLU A 78 -47.05 -42.22 14.73
N ILE A 79 -48.11 -42.51 15.50
CA ILE A 79 -48.01 -42.91 16.91
C ILE A 79 -48.45 -44.36 17.04
N LYS A 80 -47.67 -45.16 17.77
CA LYS A 80 -47.99 -46.55 18.11
C LYS A 80 -47.84 -46.76 19.61
N GLU A 81 -48.89 -47.22 20.27
CA GLU A 81 -48.81 -47.57 21.70
C GLU A 81 -47.84 -48.72 21.93
N THR A 82 -47.12 -48.68 23.05
CA THR A 82 -46.16 -49.71 23.42
C THR A 82 -46.08 -49.90 24.93
N LYS A 83 -45.38 -50.94 25.35
CA LYS A 83 -45.20 -51.24 26.78
C LYS A 83 -44.14 -50.31 27.39
N PRO A 84 -44.39 -49.72 28.57
CA PRO A 84 -43.38 -48.95 29.29
C PRO A 84 -42.12 -49.78 29.57
N ARG A 85 -40.98 -49.10 29.56
CA ARG A 85 -39.65 -49.66 29.84
C ARG A 85 -39.11 -49.02 31.13
N PRO A 86 -39.32 -49.63 32.31
CA PRO A 86 -38.95 -49.04 33.60
C PRO A 86 -37.45 -48.71 33.76
N LYS A 87 -36.59 -49.33 32.96
CA LYS A 87 -35.14 -49.07 32.94
C LYS A 87 -34.76 -47.70 32.37
N LEU A 88 -35.64 -47.08 31.57
CA LEU A 88 -35.40 -45.75 31.00
C LEU A 88 -35.95 -44.69 31.97
N LYS A 89 -35.04 -44.03 32.70
CA LYS A 89 -35.38 -42.94 33.64
C LYS A 89 -35.09 -41.54 33.11
N THR A 90 -34.43 -41.45 31.95
CA THR A 90 -33.98 -40.20 31.34
C THR A 90 -34.26 -40.26 29.85
N PHE A 91 -34.46 -39.10 29.22
CA PHE A 91 -34.47 -39.00 27.78
C PHE A 91 -33.05 -38.86 27.21
N LYS A 92 -32.72 -39.59 26.14
CA LYS A 92 -31.40 -39.53 25.50
C LYS A 92 -31.49 -39.57 23.97
N ILE A 93 -30.59 -38.87 23.30
CA ILE A 93 -30.36 -39.09 21.87
C ILE A 93 -29.58 -40.40 21.70
N ARG A 94 -30.07 -41.31 20.85
CA ARG A 94 -29.36 -42.52 20.44
C ARG A 94 -28.70 -42.25 19.10
N TYR A 95 -27.39 -42.16 19.12
CA TYR A 95 -26.56 -41.99 17.93
C TYR A 95 -26.39 -43.32 17.18
N GLY A 96 -26.35 -43.25 15.86
CA GLY A 96 -25.96 -44.35 14.99
C GLY A 96 -24.43 -44.55 14.92
N PRO A 97 -23.94 -45.39 14.00
CA PRO A 97 -22.52 -45.45 13.65
C PRO A 97 -21.96 -44.05 13.36
N LEU A 98 -20.76 -43.77 13.86
CA LEU A 98 -20.12 -42.45 13.78
C LEU A 98 -20.00 -41.92 12.34
N GLN A 99 -19.81 -42.81 11.37
CA GLN A 99 -19.68 -42.48 9.94
C GLN A 99 -20.95 -41.86 9.35
N GLU A 100 -22.13 -42.36 9.75
CA GLU A 100 -23.44 -41.88 9.27
C GLU A 100 -23.79 -40.53 9.91
N GLU A 101 -23.52 -40.38 11.21
CA GLU A 101 -23.73 -39.12 11.95
C GLU A 101 -22.82 -38.00 11.45
N LEU A 102 -21.57 -38.33 11.07
CA LEU A 102 -20.66 -37.38 10.43
C LEU A 102 -21.20 -36.91 9.09
N GLN A 103 -21.64 -37.80 8.19
CA GLN A 103 -22.23 -37.41 6.89
C GLN A 103 -23.45 -36.49 7.05
N GLU A 104 -24.25 -36.69 8.09
CA GLU A 104 -25.38 -35.82 8.39
C GLU A 104 -24.97 -34.41 8.83
N GLY A 105 -23.96 -34.29 9.70
CA GLY A 105 -23.38 -33.00 10.09
C GLY A 105 -22.62 -32.30 8.95
N PHE A 106 -21.96 -33.08 8.09
CA PHE A 106 -21.20 -32.56 6.94
C PHE A 106 -22.09 -31.90 5.88
N GLY A 107 -23.34 -32.32 5.70
CA GLY A 107 -24.21 -31.71 4.67
C GLY A 107 -24.52 -30.22 4.90
N ALA A 108 -24.76 -29.82 6.16
CA ALA A 108 -24.94 -28.41 6.53
C ALA A 108 -23.60 -27.66 6.61
N MET A 109 -22.54 -28.36 7.05
CA MET A 109 -21.17 -27.84 7.07
C MET A 109 -20.65 -27.58 5.66
N GLN A 110 -21.08 -28.35 4.66
CA GLN A 110 -20.60 -28.27 3.28
C GLN A 110 -21.13 -27.02 2.56
N SER A 111 -22.36 -26.58 2.81
CA SER A 111 -22.85 -25.33 2.22
C SER A 111 -22.12 -24.13 2.82
N ILE A 112 -21.98 -24.10 4.14
CA ILE A 112 -21.22 -23.06 4.85
C ILE A 112 -19.76 -23.07 4.37
N PHE A 113 -19.13 -24.25 4.25
CA PHE A 113 -17.78 -24.39 3.74
C PHE A 113 -17.65 -23.93 2.29
N MET A 114 -18.61 -24.22 1.42
CA MET A 114 -18.59 -23.78 0.02
C MET A 114 -18.73 -22.26 -0.11
N ASP A 115 -19.54 -21.62 0.73
CA ASP A 115 -19.65 -20.16 0.77
C ASP A 115 -18.32 -19.54 1.25
N TYR A 116 -17.74 -20.05 2.35
CA TYR A 116 -16.41 -19.66 2.82
C TYR A 116 -15.31 -19.89 1.78
N TRP A 117 -15.39 -20.99 1.02
CA TRP A 117 -14.39 -21.34 0.02
C TRP A 117 -14.48 -20.45 -1.23
N LYS A 118 -15.68 -19.99 -1.56
CA LYS A 118 -15.89 -18.97 -2.59
C LYS A 118 -15.30 -17.63 -2.15
N GLU A 119 -15.63 -17.16 -0.95
CA GLU A 119 -15.03 -15.94 -0.38
C GLU A 119 -13.50 -16.03 -0.35
N PHE A 120 -12.95 -17.16 0.10
CA PHE A 120 -11.50 -17.39 0.12
C PHE A 120 -10.87 -17.37 -1.28
N ARG A 121 -11.57 -17.87 -2.30
CA ARG A 121 -11.10 -17.81 -3.69
C ARG A 121 -11.07 -16.37 -4.19
N ASP A 122 -12.10 -15.60 -3.88
CA ASP A 122 -12.22 -14.19 -4.28
C ASP A 122 -11.10 -13.36 -3.62
N TYR A 123 -10.88 -13.53 -2.30
CA TYR A 123 -9.71 -12.95 -1.61
C TYR A 123 -8.38 -13.35 -2.25
N ARG A 124 -8.24 -14.59 -2.72
CA ARG A 124 -7.01 -15.06 -3.37
C ARG A 124 -6.79 -14.42 -4.73
N SER A 125 -7.86 -14.09 -5.44
CA SER A 125 -7.80 -13.34 -6.71
C SER A 125 -7.36 -11.92 -6.45
N GLU A 126 -8.00 -11.23 -5.51
CA GLU A 126 -7.60 -9.87 -5.10
C GLU A 126 -6.15 -9.81 -4.64
N PHE A 127 -5.69 -10.79 -3.85
CA PHE A 127 -4.30 -10.86 -3.41
C PHE A 127 -3.31 -11.08 -4.56
N ARG A 128 -3.72 -11.77 -5.63
CA ARG A 128 -2.91 -11.92 -6.85
C ARG A 128 -2.79 -10.58 -7.58
N ASP A 129 -3.87 -9.84 -7.65
CA ASP A 129 -3.93 -8.54 -8.34
C ASP A 129 -3.07 -7.50 -7.58
N TYR A 130 -3.21 -7.39 -6.25
CA TYR A 130 -2.34 -6.55 -5.42
C TYR A 130 -0.85 -6.90 -5.58
N ARG A 131 -0.54 -8.20 -5.71
CA ARG A 131 0.85 -8.64 -5.89
C ARG A 131 1.40 -8.28 -7.27
N SER A 132 0.54 -8.19 -8.29
CA SER A 132 0.91 -7.68 -9.62
C SER A 132 1.19 -6.19 -9.54
N GLU A 133 0.28 -5.40 -8.98
CA GLU A 133 0.46 -3.95 -8.79
C GLU A 133 1.74 -3.64 -8.01
N PHE A 134 2.02 -4.39 -6.94
CA PHE A 134 3.24 -4.19 -6.14
C PHE A 134 4.53 -4.51 -6.93
N ARG A 135 4.46 -5.40 -7.93
CA ARG A 135 5.59 -5.68 -8.81
C ARG A 135 5.82 -4.48 -9.75
N ASP A 136 4.75 -3.90 -10.27
CA ASP A 136 4.81 -2.75 -11.19
C ASP A 136 5.34 -1.51 -10.46
N TYR A 137 4.82 -1.19 -9.27
CA TYR A 137 5.36 -0.11 -8.43
C TYR A 137 6.85 -0.28 -8.11
N ARG A 138 7.31 -1.52 -7.88
CA ARG A 138 8.72 -1.79 -7.61
C ARG A 138 9.59 -1.54 -8.84
N GLN A 139 9.06 -1.81 -10.03
CA GLN A 139 9.73 -1.54 -11.29
C GLN A 139 9.84 -0.03 -11.52
N GLU A 140 8.74 0.72 -11.36
CA GLU A 140 8.75 2.19 -11.41
C GLU A 140 9.77 2.80 -10.43
N PHE A 141 9.83 2.29 -9.18
CA PHE A 141 10.81 2.74 -8.19
C PHE A 141 12.27 2.44 -8.54
N ARG A 142 12.53 1.44 -9.39
CA ARG A 142 13.89 1.19 -9.92
C ARG A 142 14.20 2.20 -11.01
N ASP A 143 13.26 2.46 -11.89
CA ASP A 143 13.41 3.36 -13.02
C ASP A 143 13.63 4.80 -12.52
N TYR A 144 12.83 5.28 -11.57
CA TYR A 144 13.06 6.58 -10.91
C TYR A 144 14.43 6.70 -10.24
N ARG A 145 14.92 5.62 -9.62
CA ARG A 145 16.26 5.63 -8.99
C ARG A 145 17.38 5.71 -10.02
N GLN A 146 17.18 5.09 -11.18
CA GLN A 146 18.13 5.14 -12.28
C GLN A 146 18.16 6.56 -12.86
N GLU A 147 16.99 7.14 -13.16
CA GLU A 147 16.89 8.54 -13.61
C GLU A 147 17.57 9.51 -12.64
N PHE A 148 17.31 9.38 -11.32
CA PHE A 148 17.93 10.23 -10.32
C PHE A 148 19.47 10.11 -10.29
N ARG A 149 19.99 8.91 -10.53
CA ARG A 149 21.42 8.68 -10.65
C ARG A 149 21.99 9.37 -11.88
N ASP A 150 21.28 9.32 -13.00
CA ASP A 150 21.70 9.92 -14.26
C ASP A 150 21.71 11.46 -14.15
N TYR A 151 20.64 12.07 -13.61
CA TYR A 151 20.62 13.51 -13.30
C TYR A 151 21.77 13.95 -12.39
N ARG A 152 22.10 13.13 -11.38
CA ARG A 152 23.23 13.44 -10.49
C ARG A 152 24.57 13.40 -11.21
N ASN A 153 24.74 12.50 -12.18
CA ASN A 153 25.95 12.41 -12.98
C ASN A 153 26.06 13.60 -13.95
N GLU A 154 24.96 13.97 -14.61
CA GLU A 154 24.90 15.17 -15.45
C GLU A 154 25.24 16.43 -14.65
N PHE A 155 24.63 16.58 -13.47
CA PHE A 155 24.92 17.71 -12.57
C PHE A 155 26.39 17.77 -12.17
N ARG A 156 27.04 16.61 -11.92
CA ARG A 156 28.48 16.56 -11.66
C ARG A 156 29.30 17.00 -12.87
N SER A 157 28.92 16.59 -14.08
CA SER A 157 29.58 17.04 -15.30
C SER A 157 29.51 18.56 -15.44
N PHE A 158 28.32 19.12 -15.27
CA PHE A 158 28.09 20.57 -15.30
C PHE A 158 28.94 21.31 -14.27
N VAL A 159 29.03 20.80 -13.04
CA VAL A 159 29.88 21.41 -11.99
C VAL A 159 31.36 21.38 -12.37
N ASN A 160 31.83 20.32 -13.04
CA ASN A 160 33.20 20.26 -13.54
C ASN A 160 33.43 21.27 -14.67
N GLU A 161 32.53 21.35 -15.65
CA GLU A 161 32.61 22.36 -16.71
C GLU A 161 32.66 23.78 -16.15
N PHE A 162 31.82 24.09 -15.16
CA PHE A 162 31.84 25.38 -14.47
C PHE A 162 33.17 25.67 -13.77
N ARG A 163 33.81 24.64 -13.23
CA ARG A 163 35.13 24.76 -12.62
C ARG A 163 36.18 25.09 -13.69
N ASP A 164 36.15 24.40 -14.82
CA ASP A 164 37.08 24.61 -15.92
C ASP A 164 36.93 26.02 -16.49
N TYR A 165 35.70 26.48 -16.78
CA TYR A 165 35.44 27.87 -17.20
C TYR A 165 35.95 28.91 -16.19
N ARG A 166 35.82 28.62 -14.89
CA ARG A 166 36.31 29.51 -13.84
C ARG A 166 37.84 29.58 -13.81
N GLU A 167 38.52 28.47 -14.11
CA GLU A 167 39.98 28.44 -14.23
C GLU A 167 40.44 29.21 -15.47
N GLU A 168 39.81 28.98 -16.63
CA GLU A 168 40.06 29.74 -17.86
C GLU A 168 39.87 31.25 -17.65
N PHE A 169 38.79 31.65 -16.98
CA PHE A 169 38.54 33.08 -16.70
C PHE A 169 39.61 33.70 -15.81
N ARG A 170 40.15 32.95 -14.84
CA ARG A 170 41.27 33.43 -14.01
C ARG A 170 42.54 33.61 -14.83
N GLU A 171 42.84 32.67 -15.72
CA GLU A 171 44.00 32.78 -16.60
C GLU A 171 43.86 33.95 -17.56
N PHE A 172 42.68 34.13 -18.15
CA PHE A 172 42.36 35.29 -18.98
C PHE A 172 42.57 36.61 -18.22
N ALA A 173 42.07 36.69 -16.98
CA ALA A 173 42.22 37.88 -16.15
C ALA A 173 43.69 38.18 -15.83
N LYS A 174 44.48 37.15 -15.47
CA LYS A 174 45.93 37.29 -15.24
C LYS A 174 46.66 37.81 -16.48
N ARG A 175 46.43 37.16 -17.63
CA ARG A 175 47.03 37.56 -18.91
C ARG A 175 46.64 39.00 -19.28
N THR A 176 45.39 39.37 -19.04
CA THR A 176 44.90 40.74 -19.30
C THR A 176 45.61 41.76 -18.40
N ASP A 177 45.75 41.48 -17.10
CA ASP A 177 46.47 42.34 -16.15
C ASP A 177 47.95 42.52 -16.55
N GLU A 178 48.63 41.43 -16.93
CA GLU A 178 50.01 41.47 -17.42
C GLU A 178 50.17 42.30 -18.71
N ASN A 179 49.26 42.12 -19.66
CA ASN A 179 49.24 42.91 -20.88
C ASN A 179 49.01 44.40 -20.59
N PHE A 180 48.11 44.74 -19.66
CA PHE A 180 47.87 46.12 -19.26
C PHE A 180 49.10 46.74 -18.60
N LYS A 181 49.80 46.02 -17.71
CA LYS A 181 51.06 46.49 -17.13
C LYS A 181 52.09 46.80 -18.21
N THR A 182 52.26 45.89 -19.17
CA THR A 182 53.17 46.09 -20.30
C THR A 182 52.80 47.32 -21.13
N ILE A 183 51.51 47.54 -21.40
CA ILE A 183 51.03 48.73 -22.12
C ILE A 183 51.33 50.01 -21.33
N MET A 184 51.08 50.00 -20.02
CA MET A 184 51.32 51.15 -19.15
C MET A 184 52.81 51.51 -19.09
N GLU A 185 53.70 50.51 -19.00
CA GLU A 185 55.15 50.70 -19.08
C GLU A 185 55.56 51.34 -20.41
N LYS A 186 55.12 50.78 -21.54
CA LYS A 186 55.40 51.34 -22.87
C LYS A 186 54.86 52.76 -23.02
N TYR A 187 53.67 53.03 -22.49
CA TYR A 187 53.10 54.37 -22.50
C TYR A 187 53.98 55.35 -21.70
N GLY A 188 54.48 54.92 -20.54
CA GLY A 188 55.46 55.67 -19.75
C GLY A 188 56.73 56.00 -20.55
N GLU A 189 57.35 54.99 -21.18
CA GLU A 189 58.54 55.18 -22.02
C GLU A 189 58.29 56.15 -23.19
N ILE A 190 57.13 56.03 -23.85
CA ILE A 190 56.75 56.91 -24.95
C ILE A 190 56.59 58.35 -24.43
N SER A 191 55.91 58.51 -23.28
CA SER A 191 55.72 59.81 -22.65
C SER A 191 57.07 60.47 -22.31
N GLU A 192 58.01 59.74 -21.70
CA GLU A 192 59.35 60.25 -21.40
C GLU A 192 60.10 60.68 -22.67
N LYS A 193 60.08 59.85 -23.72
CA LYS A 193 60.70 60.20 -25.01
C LYS A 193 60.06 61.43 -25.64
N LEU A 194 58.73 61.57 -25.59
CA LEU A 194 58.03 62.75 -26.08
C LEU A 194 58.42 64.00 -25.29
N THR A 195 58.54 63.90 -23.96
CA THR A 195 59.03 65.01 -23.13
C THR A 195 60.43 65.45 -23.54
N ILE A 196 61.36 64.50 -23.73
CA ILE A 196 62.73 64.81 -24.17
C ILE A 196 62.73 65.48 -25.55
N ILE A 197 61.92 64.99 -26.51
CA ILE A 197 61.79 65.59 -27.83
C ILE A 197 61.25 67.02 -27.72
N LEU A 198 60.22 67.25 -26.92
CA LEU A 198 59.64 68.57 -26.70
C LEU A 198 60.64 69.55 -26.08
N GLU A 199 61.39 69.12 -25.06
CA GLU A 199 62.46 69.92 -24.45
C GLU A 199 63.55 70.27 -25.47
N THR A 200 63.97 69.30 -26.27
CA THR A 200 64.98 69.48 -27.33
C THR A 200 64.50 70.47 -28.39
N LEU A 201 63.29 70.29 -28.93
CA LEU A 201 62.69 71.21 -29.91
C LEU A 201 62.53 72.62 -29.35
N THR A 202 62.15 72.75 -28.08
CA THR A 202 62.01 74.05 -27.42
C THR A 202 63.36 74.75 -27.29
N LYS A 203 64.40 74.00 -26.93
CA LYS A 203 65.77 74.51 -26.84
C LYS A 203 66.29 74.94 -28.21
N GLU A 204 66.17 74.10 -29.24
CA GLU A 204 66.60 74.41 -30.61
C GLU A 204 65.83 75.61 -31.17
N SER A 205 64.53 75.70 -30.94
CA SER A 205 63.72 76.85 -31.35
C SER A 205 64.20 78.16 -30.70
N LYS A 206 64.56 78.10 -29.41
CA LYS A 206 65.12 79.24 -28.68
C LYS A 206 66.48 79.65 -29.25
N GLU A 207 67.40 78.70 -29.42
CA GLU A 207 68.73 78.95 -30.02
C GLU A 207 68.62 79.52 -31.43
N THR A 208 67.73 78.98 -32.26
CA THR A 208 67.46 79.48 -33.61
C THR A 208 66.96 80.92 -33.58
N ARG A 209 66.06 81.25 -32.63
CA ARG A 209 65.54 82.61 -32.46
C ARG A 209 66.63 83.58 -31.98
N GLU A 210 67.53 83.14 -31.11
CA GLU A 210 68.69 83.93 -30.67
C GLU A 210 69.65 84.21 -31.82
N MET A 211 70.01 83.19 -32.61
CA MET A 211 70.84 83.35 -33.82
C MET A 211 70.18 84.28 -34.86
N LEU A 212 68.87 84.17 -35.09
CA LEU A 212 68.13 85.07 -35.98
C LEU A 212 68.19 86.52 -35.50
N ASN A 213 68.01 86.75 -34.20
CA ASN A 213 68.12 88.10 -33.64
C ASN A 213 69.53 88.67 -33.77
N GLU A 214 70.55 87.84 -33.53
CA GLU A 214 71.95 88.25 -33.66
C GLU A 214 72.34 88.55 -35.11
N THR A 215 71.95 87.68 -36.05
CA THR A 215 72.17 87.90 -37.48
C THR A 215 71.44 89.14 -37.99
N MET A 216 70.17 89.37 -37.57
CA MET A 216 69.46 90.61 -37.89
C MET A 216 70.17 91.85 -37.35
N LYS A 217 70.74 91.79 -36.14
CA LYS A 217 71.53 92.88 -35.57
C LYS A 217 72.78 93.17 -36.39
N LEU A 218 73.55 92.13 -36.74
CA LEU A 218 74.74 92.27 -37.60
C LEU A 218 74.40 92.84 -38.98
N LEU A 219 73.29 92.39 -39.58
CA LEU A 219 72.83 92.86 -40.88
C LEU A 219 72.41 94.33 -40.83
N LYS A 220 71.76 94.75 -39.74
CA LYS A 220 71.44 96.17 -39.47
C LYS A 220 72.71 97.01 -39.32
N GLU A 221 73.70 96.54 -38.54
CA GLU A 221 75.00 97.21 -38.40
C GLU A 221 75.76 97.33 -39.73
N ALA A 222 75.67 96.31 -40.60
CA ALA A 222 76.28 96.34 -41.93
C ALA A 222 75.57 97.33 -42.87
N LEU A 223 74.24 97.39 -42.84
CA LEU A 223 73.45 98.38 -43.59
C LEU A 223 73.76 99.82 -43.14
N ASP A 224 73.86 100.06 -41.83
CA ASP A 224 74.21 101.37 -41.27
C ASP A 224 75.64 101.82 -41.68
N LYS A 225 76.56 100.86 -41.89
CA LYS A 225 77.92 101.15 -42.41
C LYS A 225 77.93 101.46 -43.91
N LEU A 226 77.01 100.89 -44.69
CA LEU A 226 76.88 101.15 -46.14
C LEU A 226 76.11 102.44 -46.45
N SER A 227 75.36 103.00 -45.50
CA SER A 227 74.63 104.27 -45.65
C SER A 227 75.44 105.52 -45.24
N LYS A 228 76.75 105.37 -44.96
CA LYS A 228 77.71 106.45 -44.70
C LYS A 228 78.69 106.56 -45.85
#